data_AF-I1QWS6-F1
#
_entry.id   AF-I1QWS6-F1
#
_cell.length_a   1.000
_cell.length_b   1.000
_cell.length_c   1.000
_cell.angle_alpha   90.00
_cell.angle_beta   90.00
_cell.angle_gamma   90.00
#
_symmetry.space_group_name_H-M   'P 1'
#
loop_
_entity.id
_entity.type
_entity.pdbx_description
1 polymer ?
#
loop_
_entity_poly.entity_id
_entity_poly.type
_entity_poly.pdbx_seq_one_letter_code
_entity_poly.pdbx_strand_id
1 'polypeptide(L)'
;VMGSDYIQEKTELLYALISERQLSDLPIISQPALIVWGERDKVFPMELAHRLKRHLGESSRLVVIRNAGHAVNLEKPKDVCRNIIEFFQEGVTEPLNDEKV
;
A
#
# COMPACT_ATOMS: atom_id res chain seq x y z
N VAL A 1 -2.82 -32.53 6.05
CA VAL A 1 -3.03 -31.11 5.67
C VAL A 1 -1.71 -30.60 5.13
N MET A 2 -1.69 -29.97 3.96
CA MET A 2 -0.46 -29.44 3.36
C MET A 2 0.18 -28.43 4.34
N GLY A 3 1.42 -28.69 4.78
CA GLY A 3 2.19 -27.74 5.61
C GLY A 3 2.31 -28.04 7.12
N SER A 4 1.92 -29.21 7.61
CA SER A 4 2.06 -29.61 9.03
C SER A 4 3.49 -29.91 9.48
N ASP A 5 4.45 -29.95 8.56
CA ASP A 5 5.85 -30.21 8.89
C ASP A 5 6.51 -28.94 9.42
N TYR A 6 7.42 -29.09 10.40
CA TYR A 6 8.24 -28.01 10.95
C TYR A 6 7.43 -26.85 11.58
N ILE A 7 6.32 -27.15 12.27
CA ILE A 7 5.48 -26.11 12.89
C ILE A 7 6.25 -25.31 13.94
N GLN A 8 7.14 -25.96 14.70
CA GLN A 8 7.94 -25.30 15.71
C GLN A 8 8.90 -24.29 15.08
N GLU A 9 9.67 -24.72 14.08
CA GLU A 9 10.66 -23.91 13.38
C GLU A 9 10.00 -22.76 12.61
N LYS A 10 8.84 -23.01 11.99
CA LYS A 10 8.04 -21.96 11.32
C LYS A 10 7.52 -20.93 12.32
N THR A 11 7.12 -21.37 13.50
CA THR A 11 6.62 -20.48 14.56
C THR A 11 7.76 -19.65 15.13
N GLU A 12 8.92 -20.25 15.38
CA GLU A 12 10.13 -19.54 15.82
C GLU A 12 10.58 -18.51 14.79
N LEU A 13 10.61 -18.88 13.50
CA LEU A 13 10.93 -17.96 12.41
C LEU A 13 9.94 -16.78 12.35
N LEU A 14 8.64 -17.05 12.48
CA LEU A 14 7.62 -16.01 12.53
C LEU A 14 7.85 -15.05 13.70
N TYR A 15 8.14 -15.56 14.89
CA TYR A 15 8.43 -14.72 16.05
C TYR A 15 9.69 -13.88 15.87
N ALA A 16 10.76 -14.44 15.31
CA ALA A 16 11.98 -13.68 15.01
C ALA A 16 11.70 -12.52 14.04
N LEU A 17 10.97 -12.80 12.93
CA LEU A 17 10.61 -11.79 11.93
C LEU A 17 9.73 -10.67 12.49
N ILE A 18 8.82 -10.98 13.41
CA ILE A 18 7.93 -9.97 14.02
C ILE A 18 8.65 -9.20 15.13
N SER A 19 9.46 -9.87 15.95
CA SER A 19 10.10 -9.27 17.13
C SER A 19 11.24 -8.32 16.77
N GLU A 20 11.96 -8.59 15.67
CA GLU A 20 13.03 -7.72 15.18
C GLU A 20 12.53 -6.62 14.23
N ARG A 21 11.22 -6.56 13.98
CA ARG A 21 10.65 -5.53 13.12
C ARG A 21 10.71 -4.18 13.82
N GLN A 22 11.78 -3.42 13.57
CA GLN A 22 11.79 -2.00 13.86
C GLN A 22 10.71 -1.33 13.00
N LEU A 23 9.59 -1.00 13.64
CA LEU A 23 8.61 -0.05 13.12
C LEU A 23 9.20 1.36 13.32
N SER A 24 10.39 1.60 12.76
CA SER A 24 11.00 2.92 12.73
C SER A 24 10.07 3.90 12.02
N ASP A 25 10.25 5.18 12.31
CA ASP A 25 9.55 6.24 11.60
C ASP A 25 9.84 6.11 10.11
N LEU A 26 8.79 5.81 9.33
CA LEU A 26 8.90 5.75 7.89
C LEU A 26 9.24 7.16 7.39
N PRO A 27 10.22 7.32 6.48
CA PRO A 27 10.51 8.61 5.91
C PRO A 27 9.32 9.07 5.06
N ILE A 28 8.94 10.34 5.20
CA ILE A 28 7.91 10.95 4.36
C ILE A 28 8.54 11.24 2.99
N ILE A 29 7.92 10.71 1.93
CA ILE A 29 8.29 11.01 0.54
C ILE A 29 7.50 12.23 0.04
N SER A 30 8.13 13.09 -0.75
CA SER A 30 7.50 14.29 -1.32
C SER A 30 6.89 14.07 -2.70
N GLN A 31 7.25 12.98 -3.36
CA GLN A 31 6.77 12.63 -4.70
C GLN A 31 5.28 12.28 -4.66
N PRO A 32 4.53 12.56 -5.75
CA PRO A 32 3.20 12.00 -5.92
C PRO A 32 3.21 10.47 -5.78
N ALA A 33 2.26 9.92 -5.03
CA ALA A 33 2.21 8.48 -4.75
C ALA A 33 0.81 7.89 -4.94
N LEU A 34 0.69 6.83 -5.74
CA LEU A 34 -0.54 6.05 -5.86
C LEU A 34 -0.48 4.82 -4.94
N ILE A 35 -1.46 4.70 -4.04
CA ILE A 35 -1.69 3.51 -3.22
C ILE A 35 -2.87 2.76 -3.84
N VAL A 36 -2.66 1.52 -4.26
CA VAL A 36 -3.73 0.64 -4.80
C VAL A 36 -3.95 -0.50 -3.80
N TRP A 37 -5.19 -0.68 -3.35
CA TRP A 37 -5.51 -1.63 -2.27
C TRP A 37 -6.74 -2.47 -2.59
N GLY A 38 -6.74 -3.75 -2.23
CA GLY A 38 -7.91 -4.61 -2.35
C GLY A 38 -8.86 -4.45 -1.15
N GLU A 39 -10.15 -4.21 -1.40
CA GLU A 39 -11.17 -4.04 -0.35
C GLU A 39 -11.22 -5.19 0.67
N ARG A 40 -10.87 -6.41 0.24
CA ARG A 40 -10.97 -7.66 1.00
C ARG A 40 -9.61 -8.25 1.34
N ASP A 41 -8.56 -7.44 1.38
CA ASP A 41 -7.22 -7.89 1.76
C ASP A 41 -7.23 -8.43 3.20
N LYS A 42 -6.96 -9.74 3.34
CA LYS A 42 -6.89 -10.46 4.62
C LYS A 42 -5.46 -10.58 5.16
N VAL A 43 -4.46 -10.21 4.36
CA VAL A 43 -3.05 -10.20 4.75
C VAL A 43 -2.73 -8.83 5.36
N PHE A 44 -3.16 -7.76 4.69
CA PHE A 44 -3.03 -6.38 5.16
C PHE A 44 -4.40 -5.70 5.27
N PRO A 45 -4.97 -5.59 6.47
CA PRO A 45 -6.29 -4.97 6.68
C PRO A 45 -6.35 -3.53 6.18
N MET A 46 -7.54 -3.09 5.78
CA MET A 46 -7.81 -1.73 5.24
C MET A 46 -7.30 -0.58 6.13
N GLU A 47 -7.22 -0.76 7.45
CA GLU A 47 -6.65 0.23 8.36
C GLU A 47 -5.21 0.60 8.00
N LEU A 48 -4.42 -0.35 7.49
CA LEU A 48 -3.05 -0.09 7.04
C LEU A 48 -3.00 0.78 5.78
N ALA A 49 -3.94 0.59 4.85
CA ALA A 49 -4.07 1.45 3.67
C ALA A 49 -4.33 2.90 4.07
N HIS A 50 -5.26 3.11 5.01
CA HIS A 50 -5.59 4.45 5.51
C HIS A 50 -4.46 5.05 6.34
N ARG A 51 -3.76 4.25 7.16
CA ARG A 51 -2.58 4.69 7.90
C ARG A 51 -1.47 5.13 6.94
N LEU A 52 -1.23 4.38 5.86
CA LEU A 52 -0.25 4.75 4.84
C LEU A 52 -0.64 6.04 4.12
N LYS A 53 -1.91 6.19 3.69
CA LYS A 53 -2.41 7.43 3.10
C LYS A 53 -2.25 8.63 4.04
N ARG A 54 -2.57 8.48 5.34
CA ARG A 54 -2.35 9.55 6.34
C ARG A 54 -0.86 9.89 6.50
N HIS A 55 0.00 8.88 6.49
CA HIS A 55 1.44 9.06 6.63
C HIS A 55 2.06 9.78 5.42
N LEU A 56 1.62 9.45 4.21
CA LEU A 56 2.11 10.07 2.97
C LEU A 56 1.48 11.44 2.68
N GLY A 57 0.38 11.81 3.34
CA GLY A 57 -0.25 13.12 3.20
C GLY A 57 -0.91 13.35 1.84
N GLU A 58 -1.06 14.62 1.46
CA GLU A 58 -1.85 15.06 0.30
C GLU A 58 -1.23 14.70 -1.06
N SER A 59 0.09 14.50 -1.13
CA SER A 59 0.77 14.04 -2.36
C SER A 59 0.40 12.60 -2.74
N SER A 60 -0.31 11.87 -1.86
CA SER A 60 -0.72 10.50 -2.12
C SER A 60 -2.20 10.35 -2.43
N ARG A 61 -2.55 9.40 -3.29
CA ARG A 61 -3.92 9.00 -3.61
C ARG A 61 -4.13 7.53 -3.27
N LEU A 62 -5.18 7.23 -2.51
CA LEU A 62 -5.60 5.86 -2.22
C LEU A 62 -6.76 5.45 -3.14
N VAL A 63 -6.57 4.36 -3.88
CA VAL A 63 -7.59 3.70 -4.68
C VAL A 63 -7.90 2.34 -4.08
N VAL A 64 -9.16 2.13 -3.71
CA VAL A 64 -9.65 0.85 -3.20
C VAL A 64 -10.38 0.10 -4.30
N ILE A 65 -9.87 -1.08 -4.65
CA ILE A 65 -10.45 -1.97 -5.66
C ILE A 65 -11.45 -2.90 -4.98
N ARG A 66 -12.73 -2.73 -5.33
CA ARG A 66 -13.83 -3.54 -4.79
C ARG A 66 -13.74 -5.00 -5.22
N ASN A 67 -14.18 -5.90 -4.35
CA ASN A 67 -14.17 -7.35 -4.61
C ASN A 67 -12.76 -7.90 -4.99
N ALA A 68 -11.70 -7.39 -4.37
CA ALA A 68 -10.33 -7.86 -4.54
C ALA A 68 -9.64 -8.04 -3.19
N GLY A 69 -8.83 -9.08 -3.05
CA GLY A 69 -7.98 -9.37 -1.90
C GLY A 69 -6.56 -8.82 -2.03
N HIS A 70 -5.61 -9.52 -1.41
CA HIS A 70 -4.22 -9.11 -1.30
C HIS A 70 -3.52 -9.02 -2.67
N ALA A 71 -3.75 -10.01 -3.53
CA ALA A 71 -3.16 -10.08 -4.86
C ALA A 71 -3.97 -9.25 -5.87
N VAL A 72 -4.22 -7.97 -5.55
CA VAL A 72 -5.10 -7.07 -6.33
C VAL A 72 -4.71 -6.99 -7.81
N ASN A 73 -3.41 -7.07 -8.11
CA ASN A 73 -2.87 -7.10 -9.47
C ASN A 73 -3.23 -8.37 -10.26
N LEU A 74 -3.40 -9.51 -9.58
CA LEU A 74 -3.83 -10.77 -10.20
C LEU A 74 -5.35 -10.87 -10.27
N GLU A 75 -6.05 -10.39 -9.24
CA GLU A 75 -7.52 -10.49 -9.14
C GLU A 75 -8.24 -9.48 -10.05
N LYS A 76 -7.71 -8.26 -10.15
CA LYS A 76 -8.31 -7.14 -10.91
C LYS A 76 -7.27 -6.41 -11.78
N PRO A 77 -6.56 -7.11 -12.68
CA PRO A 77 -5.45 -6.53 -13.46
C PRO A 77 -5.88 -5.31 -14.27
N LYS A 78 -7.07 -5.32 -14.88
CA LYS A 78 -7.58 -4.20 -15.68
C LYS A 78 -7.78 -2.94 -14.85
N ASP A 79 -8.30 -3.08 -13.63
CA ASP A 79 -8.56 -1.92 -12.77
C ASP A 79 -7.24 -1.37 -12.21
N VAL A 80 -6.31 -2.24 -11.86
CA VAL A 80 -4.95 -1.83 -11.44
C VAL A 80 -4.23 -1.09 -12.58
N CYS A 81 -4.17 -1.66 -13.78
CA CYS A 81 -3.53 -1.02 -14.93
C CYS A 81 -4.17 0.32 -15.27
N ARG A 82 -5.50 0.43 -15.22
CA ARG A 82 -6.21 1.69 -15.48
C ARG A 82 -5.74 2.79 -14.52
N ASN A 83 -5.77 2.52 -13.21
CA ASN A 83 -5.39 3.52 -12.20
C ASN A 83 -3.91 3.92 -12.30
N ILE A 84 -3.03 2.99 -12.69
CA ILE A 84 -1.61 3.29 -12.92
C ILE A 84 -1.46 4.21 -14.14
N ILE A 85 -2.13 3.90 -15.25
CA ILE A 85 -2.08 4.70 -16.48
C ILE A 85 -2.63 6.11 -16.22
N GLU A 86 -3.80 6.22 -15.57
CA GLU A 86 -4.42 7.50 -15.22
C GLU A 86 -3.49 8.34 -14.32
N PHE A 87 -2.86 7.71 -13.31
CA PHE A 87 -1.91 8.38 -12.44
C PHE A 87 -0.69 8.96 -13.18
N PHE A 88 -0.16 8.26 -14.20
CA PHE A 88 0.93 8.79 -15.02
C PHE A 88 0.47 9.90 -15.98
N GLN A 89 -0.81 9.96 -16.33
CA GLN A 89 -1.37 10.97 -17.23
C GLN A 89 -1.74 12.27 -16.53
N GLU A 90 -1.94 12.25 -15.21
CA GLU A 90 -2.40 13.41 -14.43
C GLU A 90 -1.39 14.58 -14.38
N GLY A 91 -0.14 14.36 -14.81
CA GLY A 91 0.91 15.37 -14.77
C GLY A 91 1.30 15.73 -13.34
N VAL A 92 2.55 16.15 -13.13
CA VAL A 92 2.93 16.79 -11.87
C VAL A 92 2.26 18.15 -11.87
N THR A 93 1.19 18.34 -11.11
CA THR A 93 0.70 19.69 -10.83
C THR A 93 1.78 20.39 -10.01
N GLU A 94 2.51 21.31 -10.63
CA GLU A 94 3.40 22.19 -9.88
C GLU A 94 2.56 22.92 -8.81
N PRO A 95 3.09 23.10 -7.59
CA PRO A 95 2.40 23.90 -6.60
C PRO A 95 2.16 25.30 -7.18
N LEU A 96 0.93 25.79 -7.05
CA LEU A 96 0.59 27.17 -7.38
C LEU A 96 1.55 28.09 -6.62
N ASN A 97 2.38 28.82 -7.36
CA ASN A 97 3.18 29.92 -6.83
C ASN A 97 2.24 31.01 -6.30
N ASP A 98 1.82 30.90 -5.04
CA ASP A 98 1.18 31.96 -4.27
C ASP A 98 2.25 32.94 -3.72
N GLU A 99 3.05 33.51 -4.63
CA GLU A 99 3.87 34.70 -4.35
C GLU A 99 3.75 35.70 -5.50
N LYS A 100 2.60 36.38 -5.55
CA LYS A 100 2.49 37.75 -6.05
C LYS A 100 1.40 38.50 -5.29
N VAL A 101 1.74 39.08 -4.14
CA VAL A 101 1.45 40.49 -3.74
C VAL A 101 2.49 40.91 -2.71
#